data_AF-A0A2N5A6X4-F1
#
_entry.id   AF-A0A2N5A6X4-F1
#
_cell.length_a   1.000
_cell.length_b   1.000
_cell.length_c   1.000
_cell.angle_alpha   90.00
_cell.angle_beta   90.00
_cell.angle_gamma   90.00
#
_symmetry.space_group_name_H-M   'P 1'
#
loop_
_entity.id
_entity.type
_entity.pdbx_description
1 polymer ?
#
loop_
_entity_poly.entity_id
_entity_poly.type
_entity_poly.pdbx_seq_one_letter_code
_entity_poly.pdbx_strand_id
1 'polypeptide(L)'
;MVEENVKNTSYRFVLEPAISDDGSYHSWELLTKDIIAPAQNTTSASTFSFSTLTERDKLALFIRQIELLSVFDFARVDNKPISLNIDDLLSHFILTDRYLCDFLRSCKHIALEI
;
A
#
# COMPACT_ATOMS: atom_id res chain seq x y z
N MET A 1 -4.29 29.32 15.84
CA MET A 1 -4.85 28.29 14.95
C MET A 1 -3.74 27.97 13.97
N VAL A 2 -3.04 26.85 14.16
CA VAL A 2 -1.95 26.44 13.26
C VAL A 2 -2.61 25.62 12.17
N GLU A 3 -2.59 26.11 10.94
CA GLU A 3 -2.97 25.31 9.78
C GLU A 3 -1.93 24.20 9.63
N GLU A 4 -2.30 22.97 10.01
CA GLU A 4 -1.52 21.78 9.73
C GLU A 4 -1.44 21.60 8.21
N ASN A 5 -0.31 22.00 7.64
CA ASN A 5 0.01 21.87 6.23
C ASN A 5 0.41 20.41 5.86
N VAL A 6 -0.25 19.41 6.46
CA VAL A 6 0.17 17.98 6.44
C VAL A 6 -0.54 17.16 5.35
N LYS A 7 -1.45 17.74 4.55
CA LYS A 7 -2.48 16.97 3.83
C LYS A 7 -2.42 16.89 2.30
N ASN A 8 -1.30 17.14 1.65
CA ASN A 8 -1.31 17.15 0.18
C ASN A 8 -0.45 16.08 -0.52
N THR A 9 0.15 15.13 0.22
CA THR A 9 0.80 13.98 -0.43
C THR A 9 -0.28 13.02 -0.96
N SER A 10 -0.37 12.91 -2.28
CA SER A 10 -1.28 11.97 -2.96
C SER A 10 -0.52 10.75 -3.44
N TYR A 11 -1.14 9.59 -3.40
CA TYR A 11 -0.55 8.32 -3.80
C TYR A 11 -1.31 7.77 -5.00
N ARG A 12 -0.58 7.29 -6.02
CA ARG A 12 -1.18 6.57 -7.14
C ARG A 12 -0.99 5.08 -6.93
N PHE A 13 -2.06 4.40 -6.54
CA PHE A 13 -2.08 2.95 -6.42
C PHE A 13 -2.69 2.29 -7.65
N VAL A 14 -2.22 1.10 -7.97
CA VAL A 14 -2.83 0.22 -8.97
C VAL A 14 -2.95 -1.19 -8.42
N LEU A 15 -3.93 -1.93 -8.90
CA LEU A 15 -4.03 -3.37 -8.67
C LEU A 15 -3.56 -4.08 -9.93
N GLU A 16 -2.52 -4.89 -9.79
CA GLU A 16 -2.04 -5.78 -10.85
C GLU A 16 -2.46 -7.21 -10.54
N PRO A 17 -3.01 -7.96 -11.51
CA PRO A 17 -3.46 -9.31 -11.25
C PRO A 17 -2.28 -10.29 -11.21
N ALA A 18 -2.24 -11.16 -10.22
CA ALA A 18 -1.29 -12.25 -10.14
C ALA A 18 -1.83 -13.47 -10.89
N ILE A 19 -1.04 -13.96 -11.86
CA ILE A 19 -1.42 -14.96 -12.84
C ILE A 19 -0.62 -16.24 -12.58
N SER A 20 -1.33 -17.37 -12.45
CA SER A 20 -0.73 -18.70 -12.39
C SER A 20 -0.25 -19.16 -13.77
N ASP A 21 0.60 -20.20 -13.82
CA ASP A 21 1.13 -20.75 -15.06
C ASP A 21 0.04 -21.20 -16.07
N ASP A 22 -1.15 -21.53 -15.58
CA ASP A 22 -2.32 -21.90 -16.38
C ASP A 22 -3.10 -20.69 -16.95
N GLY A 23 -2.62 -19.47 -16.70
CA GLY A 23 -3.27 -18.23 -17.11
C GLY A 23 -4.43 -17.78 -16.22
N SER A 24 -4.73 -18.51 -15.13
CA SER A 24 -5.77 -18.13 -14.19
C SER A 24 -5.29 -17.06 -13.21
N TYR A 25 -6.17 -16.10 -12.89
CA TYR A 25 -5.92 -15.09 -11.88
C TYR A 25 -6.26 -15.63 -10.49
N HIS A 26 -5.32 -15.58 -9.54
CA HIS A 26 -5.53 -16.11 -8.19
C HIS A 26 -5.54 -15.05 -7.09
N SER A 27 -4.80 -13.95 -7.27
CA SER A 27 -4.74 -12.82 -6.35
C SER A 27 -4.49 -11.52 -7.12
N TRP A 28 -4.43 -10.41 -6.38
CA TRP A 28 -4.04 -9.10 -6.89
C TRP A 28 -2.90 -8.56 -6.05
N GLU A 29 -2.05 -7.73 -6.63
CA GLU A 29 -0.98 -7.03 -5.94
C GLU A 29 -1.28 -5.53 -5.95
N LEU A 30 -1.26 -4.90 -4.77
CA LEU A 30 -1.44 -3.45 -4.68
C LEU A 30 -0.08 -2.76 -4.79
N LEU A 31 0.16 -2.14 -5.94
CA LEU A 31 1.40 -1.45 -6.26
C LEU A 31 1.25 0.06 -6.13
N THR A 32 2.33 0.71 -5.67
CA THR A 32 2.47 2.16 -5.70
C THR A 32 3.19 2.56 -6.98
N LYS A 33 2.52 3.30 -7.86
CA LYS A 33 3.11 3.81 -9.11
C LYS A 33 3.76 5.18 -8.95
N ASP A 34 3.23 6.00 -8.04
CA ASP A 34 3.71 7.37 -7.87
C ASP A 34 3.33 7.96 -6.50
N ILE A 35 4.14 8.90 -6.02
CA ILE A 35 3.86 9.73 -4.83
C ILE A 35 3.93 11.19 -5.26
N ILE A 36 2.77 11.84 -5.29
CA ILE A 36 2.60 13.21 -5.73
C ILE A 36 2.64 14.11 -4.50
N ALA A 37 3.79 14.74 -4.25
CA ALA A 37 3.95 15.71 -3.17
C ALA A 37 3.27 17.07 -3.52
N PRO A 38 2.78 17.83 -2.53
CA PRO A 38 2.33 19.20 -2.75
C PRO A 38 3.48 20.06 -3.25
N ALA A 39 3.35 20.58 -4.47
CA ALA A 39 4.23 21.59 -5.04
C ALA A 39 5.72 21.21 -5.06
N GLN A 40 6.09 20.24 -5.90
CA GLN A 40 7.31 20.37 -6.68
C GLN A 40 6.92 20.34 -8.17
N ASN A 41 7.35 21.37 -8.88
CA ASN A 41 7.01 21.63 -10.27
C ASN A 41 7.10 20.37 -11.13
N THR A 42 6.09 20.23 -11.98
CA THR A 42 5.99 19.29 -13.09
C THR A 42 7.35 19.00 -13.72
N THR A 43 7.95 17.91 -13.27
CA THR A 43 8.95 17.18 -14.03
C THR A 43 8.57 15.75 -13.79
N SER A 44 8.19 15.06 -14.87
CA SER A 44 7.97 13.61 -14.89
C SER A 44 9.10 12.92 -14.14
N ALA A 45 8.84 12.56 -12.88
CA ALA A 45 9.85 11.97 -12.04
C ALA A 45 10.18 10.57 -12.56
N SER A 46 11.44 10.20 -12.40
CA SER A 46 11.95 8.83 -12.53
C SER A 46 10.97 7.81 -11.95
N THR A 47 10.89 6.61 -12.55
CA THR A 47 10.17 5.45 -12.00
C THR A 47 10.25 5.43 -10.48
N PHE A 48 9.09 5.54 -9.81
CA PHE A 48 9.00 5.49 -8.36
C PHE A 48 9.73 4.24 -7.84
N SER A 49 10.63 4.43 -6.89
CA SER A 49 11.35 3.33 -6.25
C SER A 49 11.10 3.37 -4.76
N PHE A 50 10.52 2.31 -4.21
CA PHE A 50 10.27 2.20 -2.77
C PHE A 50 11.55 2.33 -1.93
N SER A 51 12.69 1.90 -2.49
CA SER A 51 14.01 2.00 -1.82
C SER A 51 14.50 3.44 -1.61
N THR A 52 13.98 4.42 -2.33
CA THR A 52 14.39 5.83 -2.17
C THR A 52 13.61 6.55 -1.07
N LEU A 53 12.63 5.89 -0.46
CA LEU A 53 11.83 6.46 0.63
C LEU A 53 12.57 6.37 1.97
N THR A 54 12.38 7.39 2.80
CA THR A 54 12.77 7.32 4.21
C THR A 54 11.90 6.29 4.93
N GLU A 55 12.36 5.76 6.07
CA GLU A 55 11.56 4.84 6.89
C GLU A 55 10.20 5.45 7.26
N ARG A 56 10.16 6.74 7.58
CA ARG A 56 8.93 7.47 7.85
C ARG A 56 7.98 7.48 6.66
N ASP A 57 8.49 7.71 5.45
CA ASP A 57 7.67 7.77 4.24
C ASP A 57 7.18 6.37 3.84
N LYS A 58 7.98 5.32 4.06
CA LYS A 58 7.57 3.93 3.88
C LYS A 58 6.40 3.57 4.81
N LEU A 59 6.49 3.93 6.08
CA LEU A 59 5.41 3.72 7.05
C LEU A 59 4.15 4.51 6.66
N ALA A 60 4.30 5.76 6.26
CA ALA A 60 3.18 6.59 5.82
C ALA A 60 2.49 6.00 4.58
N LEU A 61 3.27 5.53 3.59
CA LEU A 61 2.77 4.86 2.39
C LEU A 61 1.99 3.59 2.76
N PHE A 62 2.57 2.75 3.61
CA PHE A 62 1.95 1.51 4.05
C PHE A 62 0.63 1.75 4.80
N ILE A 63 0.60 2.73 5.72
CA ILE A 63 -0.64 3.13 6.41
C ILE A 63 -1.71 3.55 5.40
N ARG A 64 -1.35 4.29 4.34
CA ARG A 64 -2.31 4.69 3.29
C ARG A 64 -2.84 3.49 2.49
N GLN A 65 -2.00 2.49 2.23
CA GLN A 65 -2.46 1.23 1.60
C GLN A 65 -3.44 0.49 2.52
N ILE A 66 -3.15 0.41 3.82
CA ILE A 66 -4.05 -0.20 4.81
C ILE A 66 -5.38 0.55 4.90
N GLU A 67 -5.35 1.88 5.00
CA GLU A 67 -6.56 2.72 5.01
C GLU A 67 -7.40 2.50 3.76
N LEU A 68 -6.78 2.46 2.58
CA LEU A 68 -7.46 2.15 1.32
C LEU A 68 -8.16 0.78 1.39
N LEU A 69 -7.44 -0.25 1.81
CA LEU A 69 -7.97 -1.62 1.87
C LEU A 69 -9.04 -1.80 2.96
N SER A 70 -9.00 -1.00 4.03
CA SER A 70 -10.00 -1.05 5.11
C SER A 70 -11.41 -0.68 4.65
N VAL A 71 -11.52 0.10 3.56
CA VAL A 71 -12.79 0.54 2.96
C VAL A 71 -13.00 -0.01 1.54
N PHE A 72 -12.09 -0.88 1.08
CA PHE A 72 -12.15 -1.43 -0.28
C PHE A 72 -13.24 -2.51 -0.37
N ASP A 73 -14.07 -2.43 -1.42
CA ASP A 73 -15.04 -3.47 -1.73
C ASP A 73 -14.36 -4.63 -2.46
N PHE A 74 -14.04 -5.70 -1.72
CA PHE A 74 -13.38 -6.90 -2.26
C PHE A 74 -14.23 -7.68 -3.27
N ALA A 75 -15.55 -7.42 -3.37
CA ALA A 75 -16.36 -8.01 -4.43
C ALA A 75 -15.90 -7.54 -5.83
N ARG A 76 -15.23 -6.38 -5.92
CA ARG A 76 -14.65 -5.85 -7.17
C ARG A 76 -13.48 -6.67 -7.70
N VAL A 77 -12.93 -7.57 -6.89
CA VAL A 77 -11.81 -8.45 -7.21
C VAL A 77 -12.18 -9.92 -7.01
N ASP A 78 -13.47 -10.26 -7.14
CA ASP A 78 -14.01 -11.61 -6.93
C ASP A 78 -13.66 -12.21 -5.56
N ASN A 79 -13.51 -11.35 -4.55
CA ASN A 79 -13.05 -11.69 -3.20
C ASN A 79 -11.68 -12.40 -3.16
N LYS A 80 -10.89 -12.32 -4.23
CA LYS A 80 -9.51 -12.79 -4.27
C LYS A 80 -8.64 -11.92 -3.35
N PRO A 81 -7.60 -12.49 -2.72
CA PRO A 81 -6.75 -11.73 -1.84
C PRO A 81 -5.98 -10.66 -2.60
N ILE A 82 -5.71 -9.56 -1.92
CA ILE A 82 -4.84 -8.47 -2.35
C ILE A 82 -3.57 -8.53 -1.52
N SER A 83 -2.41 -8.67 -2.16
CA SER A 83 -1.11 -8.67 -1.52
C SER A 83 -0.55 -7.26 -1.37
N LEU A 84 0.18 -7.07 -0.26
CA LEU A 84 1.01 -5.90 0.02
C LEU A 84 2.46 -6.35 0.15
N ASN A 85 3.35 -5.71 -0.59
CA ASN A 85 4.78 -5.85 -0.38
C ASN A 85 5.20 -5.18 0.93
N ILE A 86 5.92 -5.91 1.77
CA ILE A 86 6.47 -5.43 3.03
C ILE A 86 7.96 -5.74 3.12
N ASP A 87 8.73 -4.84 3.73
CA ASP A 87 10.12 -5.09 4.10
C ASP A 87 10.25 -5.38 5.60
N ASP A 88 11.48 -5.56 6.09
CA ASP A 88 11.76 -5.82 7.51
C ASP A 88 11.23 -4.71 8.43
N LEU A 89 11.30 -3.45 7.97
CA LEU A 89 10.78 -2.30 8.71
C LEU A 89 9.26 -2.41 8.88
N LEU A 90 8.54 -2.65 7.78
CA LEU A 90 7.08 -2.79 7.81
C LEU A 90 6.65 -4.03 8.61
N SER A 91 7.38 -5.13 8.48
CA SER A 91 7.16 -6.34 9.27
C SER A 91 7.27 -6.06 10.77
N HIS A 92 8.33 -5.36 11.19
CA HIS A 92 8.51 -4.97 12.59
C HIS A 92 7.40 -4.03 13.07
N PHE A 93 7.01 -3.05 12.25
CA PHE A 93 5.91 -2.14 12.56
C PHE A 93 4.57 -2.88 12.77
N ILE A 94 4.22 -3.82 11.89
CA ILE A 94 3.00 -4.64 12.01
C ILE A 94 3.01 -5.44 13.31
N LEU A 95 4.14 -6.04 13.67
CA LEU A 95 4.25 -6.86 14.88
C LEU A 95 4.22 -6.04 16.17
N THR A 96 4.56 -4.75 16.11
CA THR A 96 4.58 -3.85 17.27
C THR A 96 3.28 -3.09 17.47
N ASP A 97 2.51 -2.84 16.40
CA ASP A 97 1.17 -2.25 16.47
C ASP A 97 0.10 -3.35 16.63
N ARG A 98 -0.44 -3.48 17.85
CA ARG A 98 -1.46 -4.48 18.17
C ARG A 98 -2.74 -4.31 17.33
N TYR A 99 -3.18 -3.08 17.10
CA TYR A 99 -4.43 -2.82 16.38
C TYR A 99 -4.29 -3.20 14.91
N LEU A 100 -3.16 -2.84 14.30
CA LEU A 100 -2.87 -3.21 12.93
C LEU A 100 -2.71 -4.73 12.77
N CYS A 101 -2.00 -5.37 13.70
CA CYS A 101 -1.83 -6.82 13.70
C CYS A 101 -3.18 -7.54 13.80
N ASP A 102 -4.07 -7.11 14.70
CA ASP A 102 -5.39 -7.70 14.86
C ASP A 102 -6.30 -7.43 13.66
N PHE A 103 -6.24 -6.23 13.08
CA PHE A 103 -6.93 -5.89 11.83
C PHE A 103 -6.51 -6.83 10.69
N LEU A 104 -5.20 -6.93 10.42
CA LEU A 104 -4.65 -7.79 9.37
C LEU A 104 -5.00 -9.26 9.61
N ARG A 105 -4.96 -9.73 10.86
CA ARG A 105 -5.37 -11.11 11.22
C ARG A 105 -6.86 -11.36 10.97
N SER A 106 -7.70 -10.35 11.15
CA SER A 106 -9.16 -10.46 10.92
C SER A 106 -9.55 -10.38 9.44
N CYS A 107 -8.73 -9.73 8.61
CA CYS A 107 -9.02 -9.50 7.20
C CYS A 107 -8.46 -10.63 6.31
N LYS A 108 -9.31 -11.58 5.93
CA LYS A 108 -8.91 -12.75 5.12
C LYS A 108 -8.52 -12.44 3.67
N HIS A 109 -8.79 -11.22 3.21
CA HIS A 109 -8.54 -10.80 1.82
C HIS A 109 -7.27 -9.96 1.68
N ILE A 110 -6.49 -9.76 2.74
CA ILE A 110 -5.19 -9.08 2.67
C ILE A 110 -4.09 -10.13 2.90
N ALA A 111 -3.15 -10.20 1.96
CA ALA A 111 -1.93 -10.99 2.08
C ALA A 111 -0.72 -10.06 2.23
N LEU A 112 0.34 -10.56 2.86
CA LEU A 112 1.60 -9.85 3.02
C LEU A 112 2.69 -10.64 2.30
N GLU A 113 3.45 -9.97 1.43
CA GLU A 113 4.52 -10.54 0.62
C GLU A 113 5.85 -9.87 1.01
N ILE A 114 6.92 -10.68 1.16
CA ILE A 114 8.27 -10.27 1.60
C ILE A 114 9.25 -10.44 0.45
#